data_AF-A0A915MFM5-F1
#
_entry.id   AF-A0A915MFM5-F1
#
_cell.length_a   1.000
_cell.length_b   1.000
_cell.length_c   1.000
_cell.angle_alpha   90.00
_cell.angle_beta   90.00
_cell.angle_gamma   90.00
#
_symmetry.space_group_name_H-M   'P 1'
#
loop_
_entity.id
_entity.type
_entity.pdbx_description
1 polymer ?
#
loop_
_entity_poly.entity_id
_entity_poly.type
_entity_poly.pdbx_seq_one_letter_code
_entity_poly.pdbx_strand_id
1 'polypeptide(L)'
;MSVTTVTKTQSSKRLPYKVADISLADFGRREIIIAENEMPGLMAMREKYGTQKPLKGARIAGCLHMTVQTAVLIETLLELGAETIIFPNGQPLNMILDDGGDLTNLVHNKYPELLNKIIGISEETTTGVHNLAKMLESGELKVAAINVND
;
A
#
# COMPACT_ATOMS: atom_id res chain seq x y z
N MET A 1 -2.50 23.80 -47.59
CA MET A 1 -2.65 24.22 -46.18
C MET A 1 -3.32 23.09 -45.42
N SER A 2 -2.54 22.24 -44.73
CA SER A 2 -3.08 21.15 -43.91
C SER A 2 -3.09 21.62 -42.45
N VAL A 3 -4.28 21.83 -41.90
CA VAL A 3 -4.46 22.12 -40.47
C VAL A 3 -4.40 20.78 -39.74
N THR A 4 -3.27 20.49 -39.10
CA THR A 4 -3.14 19.36 -38.17
C THR A 4 -3.63 19.81 -36.80
N THR A 5 -4.84 19.41 -36.44
CA THR A 5 -5.40 19.67 -35.11
C THR A 5 -4.77 18.70 -34.11
N VAL A 6 -3.86 19.19 -33.28
CA VAL A 6 -3.33 18.45 -32.12
C VAL A 6 -4.42 18.47 -31.03
N THR A 7 -5.09 17.35 -30.82
CA THR A 7 -6.00 17.15 -29.70
C THR A 7 -5.20 17.05 -28.41
N LYS A 8 -5.25 18.11 -27.58
CA LYS A 8 -4.78 18.06 -26.19
C LYS A 8 -5.63 17.06 -25.41
N THR A 9 -5.03 15.94 -25.02
CA THR A 9 -5.61 15.01 -24.05
C THR A 9 -5.79 15.73 -22.72
N GLN A 10 -7.03 15.95 -22.29
CA GLN A 10 -7.33 16.56 -21.00
C GLN A 10 -6.86 15.63 -19.88
N SER A 11 -5.90 16.10 -19.08
CA SER A 11 -5.51 15.48 -17.81
C SER A 11 -6.71 15.47 -16.87
N SER A 12 -7.27 14.29 -16.59
CA SER A 12 -8.31 14.15 -15.58
C SER A 12 -7.72 14.54 -14.22
N LYS A 13 -8.39 15.46 -13.50
CA LYS A 13 -8.01 15.84 -12.14
C LYS A 13 -8.12 14.59 -11.25
N ARG A 14 -6.98 14.02 -10.85
CA ARG A 14 -6.92 12.87 -9.94
C ARG A 14 -7.47 13.30 -8.58
N LEU A 15 -8.52 12.63 -8.10
CA LEU A 15 -9.06 12.87 -6.77
C LEU A 15 -8.04 12.40 -5.72
N PRO A 16 -7.80 13.16 -4.64
CA PRO A 16 -6.84 12.79 -3.59
C PRO A 16 -7.30 11.56 -2.79
N TYR A 17 -8.61 11.33 -2.69
CA TYR A 17 -9.22 10.15 -2.08
C TYR A 17 -10.64 9.95 -2.61
N LYS A 18 -11.22 8.78 -2.35
CA LYS A 18 -12.63 8.46 -2.60
C LYS A 18 -13.14 7.53 -1.50
N VAL A 19 -14.12 7.99 -0.73
CA VAL A 19 -14.78 7.24 0.35
C VAL A 19 -16.29 7.40 0.23
N ALA A 20 -17.06 6.53 0.90
CA ALA A 20 -18.52 6.58 0.83
C ALA A 20 -19.11 7.83 1.51
N ASP A 21 -18.66 8.15 2.73
CA ASP A 21 -19.12 9.32 3.50
C ASP A 21 -17.98 9.84 4.38
N ILE A 22 -17.54 11.08 4.14
CA ILE A 22 -16.45 11.71 4.89
C ILE A 22 -16.92 12.27 6.25
N SER A 23 -18.23 12.45 6.45
CA SER A 23 -18.77 12.97 7.72
C SER A 23 -18.61 11.98 8.88
N LEU A 24 -18.34 10.70 8.58
CA LEU A 24 -18.08 9.65 9.57
C LEU A 24 -16.66 9.70 10.16
N ALA A 25 -15.80 10.60 9.71
CA ALA A 25 -14.40 10.67 10.12
C ALA A 25 -14.22 10.81 11.65
N ASP A 26 -15.03 11.63 12.32
CA ASP A 26 -14.92 11.82 13.77
C ASP A 26 -15.30 10.55 14.55
N PHE A 27 -16.30 9.82 14.08
CA PHE A 27 -16.66 8.53 14.64
C PHE A 27 -15.53 7.51 14.42
N GLY A 28 -15.02 7.41 13.20
CA GLY A 28 -13.89 6.54 12.86
C GLY A 28 -12.65 6.84 13.71
N ARG A 29 -12.34 8.12 13.98
CA ARG A 29 -11.22 8.50 14.85
C ARG A 29 -11.39 7.98 16.28
N ARG A 30 -12.61 8.02 16.84
CA ARG A 30 -12.87 7.46 18.17
C ARG A 30 -12.63 5.95 18.21
N GLU A 31 -13.10 5.22 17.20
CA GLU A 31 -12.87 3.78 17.09
C GLU A 31 -11.37 3.44 16.95
N ILE A 32 -10.61 4.24 16.17
CA ILE A 32 -9.16 4.07 16.04
C ILE A 32 -8.46 4.22 17.39
N ILE A 33 -8.81 5.26 18.18
CA ILE A 33 -8.21 5.49 19.52
C ILE A 33 -8.51 4.30 20.45
N ILE A 34 -9.70 3.71 20.36
CA ILE A 34 -10.03 2.50 21.12
C ILE A 34 -9.17 1.33 20.64
N ALA A 35 -9.07 1.11 19.34
CA ALA A 35 -8.30 0.03 18.75
C ALA A 35 -6.79 0.13 19.07
N GLU A 36 -6.22 1.32 19.19
CA GLU A 36 -4.82 1.51 19.59
C GLU A 36 -4.51 0.86 20.96
N ASN A 37 -5.45 0.93 21.91
CA ASN A 37 -5.30 0.28 23.22
C ASN A 37 -5.33 -1.26 23.14
N GLU A 38 -6.01 -1.82 22.13
CA GLU A 38 -6.11 -3.25 21.88
C GLU A 38 -5.02 -3.76 20.90
N MET A 39 -4.13 -2.89 20.44
CA MET A 39 -3.05 -3.22 19.50
C MET A 39 -1.66 -2.86 20.07
N PRO A 40 -1.29 -3.39 21.26
CA PRO A 40 -0.06 -3.01 21.96
C PRO A 40 1.20 -3.31 21.14
N GLY A 41 1.18 -4.32 20.27
CA GLY A 41 2.29 -4.64 19.39
C GLY A 41 2.62 -3.49 18.42
N LEU A 42 1.62 -2.93 17.74
CA LEU A 42 1.83 -1.80 16.84
C LEU A 42 2.24 -0.53 17.60
N MET A 43 1.65 -0.29 18.77
CA MET A 43 2.00 0.87 19.58
C MET A 43 3.45 0.80 20.08
N ALA A 44 3.89 -0.37 20.53
CA ALA A 44 5.29 -0.61 20.91
C ALA A 44 6.25 -0.40 19.72
N MET A 45 5.85 -0.79 18.51
CA MET A 45 6.66 -0.53 17.31
C MET A 45 6.79 0.97 17.02
N ARG A 46 5.70 1.74 17.15
CA ARG A 46 5.73 3.21 17.02
C ARG A 46 6.68 3.82 18.05
N GLU A 47 6.57 3.44 19.32
CA GLU A 47 7.44 3.94 20.39
C GLU A 47 8.92 3.60 20.13
N LYS A 48 9.21 2.34 19.79
CA LYS A 48 10.58 1.85 19.62
C LYS A 48 11.29 2.43 18.39
N TYR A 49 10.58 2.58 17.27
CA TYR A 49 11.19 2.89 15.98
C TYR A 49 10.74 4.23 15.37
N GLY A 50 9.76 4.91 15.96
CA GLY A 50 9.22 6.17 15.45
C GLY A 50 10.27 7.27 15.32
N THR A 51 11.25 7.34 16.21
CA THR A 51 12.36 8.31 16.10
C THR A 51 13.37 7.96 15.01
N GLN A 52 13.53 6.68 14.70
CA GLN A 52 14.48 6.18 13.70
C GLN A 52 13.94 6.34 12.27
N LYS A 53 12.60 6.43 12.12
CA LYS A 53 11.90 6.50 10.83
C LYS A 53 12.43 5.47 9.81
N PRO A 54 12.44 4.16 10.15
CA PRO A 54 13.09 3.13 9.33
C PRO A 54 12.44 2.96 7.95
N LEU A 55 11.20 3.39 7.77
CA LEU A 55 10.48 3.35 6.50
C LEU A 55 10.58 4.66 5.71
N LYS A 56 11.46 5.59 6.11
CA LYS A 56 11.64 6.84 5.38
C LYS A 56 11.97 6.58 3.92
N GLY A 57 11.13 7.11 3.02
CA GLY A 57 11.27 6.94 1.57
C GLY A 57 10.58 5.70 1.01
N ALA A 58 9.98 4.86 1.85
CA ALA A 58 9.05 3.84 1.41
C ALA A 58 7.74 4.49 0.93
N ARG A 59 7.24 4.00 -0.20
CA ARG A 59 5.98 4.36 -0.85
C ARG A 59 5.21 3.06 -1.04
N ILE A 60 4.39 2.76 -0.04
CA ILE A 60 3.75 1.47 0.16
C ILE A 60 2.35 1.53 -0.43
N ALA A 61 2.08 0.76 -1.47
CA ALA A 61 0.71 0.53 -1.90
C ALA A 61 0.14 -0.63 -1.08
N GLY A 62 -0.99 -0.37 -0.40
CA GLY A 62 -1.72 -1.37 0.38
C GLY A 62 -2.97 -1.83 -0.35
N CYS A 63 -3.17 -3.15 -0.44
CA CYS A 63 -4.44 -3.75 -0.83
C CYS A 63 -4.85 -4.76 0.24
N LEU A 64 -5.57 -4.27 1.25
CA LEU A 64 -6.07 -5.04 2.39
C LEU A 64 -7.47 -4.55 2.74
N HIS A 65 -8.16 -5.29 3.60
CA HIS A 65 -9.43 -4.85 4.15
C HIS A 65 -9.32 -3.48 4.85
N MET A 66 -10.21 -2.55 4.48
CA MET A 66 -10.12 -1.16 4.95
C MET A 66 -10.87 -0.94 6.27
N THR A 67 -10.36 -1.56 7.35
CA THR A 67 -10.97 -1.58 8.68
C THR A 67 -10.34 -0.56 9.65
N VAL A 68 -10.88 -0.48 10.88
CA VAL A 68 -10.31 0.32 11.97
C VAL A 68 -8.90 -0.17 12.32
N GLN A 69 -8.67 -1.48 12.35
CA GLN A 69 -7.37 -2.07 12.64
C GLN A 69 -6.35 -1.72 11.55
N THR A 70 -6.76 -1.76 10.28
CA THR A 70 -5.89 -1.35 9.17
C THR A 70 -5.59 0.16 9.21
N ALA A 71 -6.49 1.00 9.74
CA ALA A 71 -6.17 2.40 9.98
C ALA A 71 -5.04 2.56 11.01
N VAL A 72 -5.03 1.77 12.10
CA VAL A 72 -3.93 1.75 13.08
C VAL A 72 -2.62 1.27 12.43
N LEU A 73 -2.68 0.27 11.55
CA LEU A 73 -1.53 -0.18 10.76
C LEU A 73 -1.00 0.94 9.86
N ILE A 74 -1.87 1.60 9.09
CA ILE A 74 -1.50 2.71 8.20
C ILE A 74 -0.84 3.84 8.99
N GLU A 75 -1.43 4.26 10.11
CA GLU A 75 -0.86 5.31 10.95
C GLU A 75 0.48 4.88 11.57
N THR A 76 0.68 3.58 11.81
CA THR A 76 1.99 3.05 12.22
C THR A 76 3.01 3.17 11.10
N LEU A 77 2.67 2.79 9.87
CA LEU A 77 3.59 2.92 8.72
C LEU A 77 3.97 4.38 8.48
N LEU A 78 3.01 5.30 8.57
CA LEU A 78 3.25 6.75 8.49
C LEU A 78 4.16 7.23 9.61
N GLU A 79 3.90 6.82 10.86
CA GLU A 79 4.76 7.15 12.01
C GLU A 79 6.17 6.61 11.81
N LEU A 80 6.35 5.45 11.19
CA LEU A 80 7.67 4.91 10.86
C LEU A 80 8.33 5.55 9.61
N GLY A 81 7.68 6.53 8.98
CA GLY A 81 8.23 7.38 7.91
C GLY A 81 7.83 7.01 6.48
N ALA A 82 6.89 6.07 6.30
CA ALA A 82 6.41 5.69 4.97
C ALA A 82 5.41 6.71 4.39
N GLU A 83 5.18 6.62 3.08
CA GLU A 83 4.03 7.17 2.37
C GLU A 83 3.11 6.01 1.94
N THR A 84 1.78 6.15 2.06
CA THR A 84 0.83 5.04 1.81
C THR A 84 -0.32 5.40 0.87
N ILE A 85 -1.26 6.24 1.32
CA ILE A 85 -2.49 6.57 0.59
C ILE A 85 -2.23 7.57 -0.55
N ILE A 86 -1.33 8.51 -0.30
CA ILE A 86 -0.96 9.57 -1.25
C ILE A 86 0.57 9.60 -1.31
N PHE A 87 1.12 9.60 -2.53
CA PHE A 87 2.55 9.83 -2.79
C PHE A 87 2.73 11.29 -3.24
N PRO A 88 3.09 12.22 -2.33
CA PRO A 88 3.03 13.66 -2.61
C PRO A 88 3.90 14.10 -3.79
N ASN A 89 5.00 13.37 -4.02
CA ASN A 89 5.97 13.66 -5.07
C ASN A 89 5.63 13.01 -6.43
N GLY A 90 4.49 12.34 -6.55
CA GLY A 90 4.06 11.64 -7.76
C GLY A 90 4.92 10.45 -8.16
N GLN A 91 5.88 10.06 -7.31
CA GLN A 91 6.72 8.88 -7.53
C GLN A 91 5.88 7.59 -7.42
N PRO A 92 6.19 6.56 -8.21
CA PRO A 92 5.49 5.27 -8.12
C PRO A 92 5.81 4.57 -6.80
N LEU A 93 4.95 3.62 -6.40
CA LEU A 93 5.20 2.73 -5.28
C LEU A 93 6.57 2.05 -5.40
N ASN A 94 7.17 1.72 -4.26
CA ASN A 94 8.36 0.87 -4.19
C ASN A 94 8.21 -0.29 -3.19
N MET A 95 7.06 -0.45 -2.54
CA MET A 95 6.71 -1.65 -1.77
C MET A 95 5.23 -1.97 -1.95
N ILE A 96 4.89 -3.26 -1.83
CA ILE A 96 3.52 -3.76 -1.83
C ILE A 96 3.24 -4.42 -0.48
N LEU A 97 2.12 -4.04 0.13
CA LEU A 97 1.50 -4.71 1.27
C LEU A 97 0.16 -5.27 0.79
N ASP A 98 0.03 -6.59 0.72
CA ASP A 98 -1.07 -7.26 0.02
C ASP A 98 -1.76 -8.31 0.90
N ASP A 99 -3.03 -8.54 0.62
CA ASP A 99 -3.93 -9.47 1.28
C ASP A 99 -4.76 -10.12 0.16
N GLY A 100 -4.37 -11.33 -0.23
CA GLY A 100 -5.01 -12.14 -1.26
C GLY A 100 -4.31 -12.15 -2.63
N GLY A 101 -3.32 -11.28 -2.85
CA GLY A 101 -2.48 -11.24 -4.05
C GLY A 101 -3.01 -10.42 -5.23
N ASP A 102 -4.14 -9.73 -5.09
CA ASP A 102 -4.76 -8.97 -6.19
C ASP A 102 -3.89 -7.80 -6.66
N LEU A 103 -3.28 -7.04 -5.73
CA LEU A 103 -2.39 -5.94 -6.09
C LEU A 103 -1.09 -6.46 -6.70
N THR A 104 -0.56 -7.54 -6.15
CA THR A 104 0.62 -8.23 -6.68
C THR A 104 0.39 -8.65 -8.13
N ASN A 105 -0.75 -9.30 -8.41
CA ASN A 105 -1.12 -9.73 -9.75
C ASN A 105 -1.35 -8.55 -10.70
N LEU A 106 -2.00 -7.48 -10.21
CA LEU A 106 -2.22 -6.28 -11.00
C LEU A 106 -0.90 -5.66 -11.45
N VAL A 107 0.07 -5.53 -10.54
CA VAL A 107 1.39 -4.97 -10.85
C VAL A 107 2.18 -5.88 -11.79
N HIS A 108 2.23 -7.19 -11.54
CA HIS A 108 2.95 -8.11 -12.43
C HIS A 108 2.37 -8.17 -13.84
N ASN A 109 1.03 -8.14 -13.98
CA ASN A 109 0.39 -8.37 -15.26
C ASN A 109 0.14 -7.09 -16.06
N LYS A 110 -0.21 -5.98 -15.39
CA LYS A 110 -0.61 -4.74 -16.08
C LYS A 110 0.40 -3.61 -15.97
N TYR A 111 1.25 -3.61 -14.94
CA TYR A 111 2.24 -2.56 -14.71
C TYR A 111 3.64 -3.13 -14.41
N PRO A 112 4.14 -4.08 -15.21
CA PRO A 112 5.41 -4.75 -14.93
C PRO A 112 6.61 -3.78 -14.88
N GLU A 113 6.52 -2.63 -15.52
CA GLU A 113 7.54 -1.58 -15.47
C GLU A 113 7.77 -1.03 -14.05
N LEU A 114 6.77 -1.10 -13.17
CA LEU A 114 6.86 -0.65 -11.79
C LEU A 114 7.72 -1.59 -10.92
N LEU A 115 7.79 -2.87 -11.27
CA LEU A 115 8.54 -3.88 -10.52
C LEU A 115 10.02 -3.54 -10.39
N ASN A 116 10.60 -2.84 -11.38
CA ASN A 116 12.00 -2.39 -11.35
C ASN A 116 12.35 -1.50 -10.14
N LYS A 117 11.35 -0.86 -9.54
CA LYS A 117 11.52 0.02 -8.38
C LYS A 117 10.94 -0.58 -7.09
N ILE A 118 10.25 -1.70 -7.18
CA ILE A 118 9.64 -2.35 -6.02
C ILE A 118 10.70 -3.23 -5.35
N ILE A 119 10.96 -2.97 -4.08
CA ILE A 119 11.99 -3.69 -3.31
C ILE A 119 11.46 -5.00 -2.72
N GLY A 120 10.14 -5.14 -2.59
CA GLY A 120 9.51 -6.38 -2.16
C GLY A 120 8.01 -6.30 -1.93
N ILE A 121 7.43 -7.46 -1.63
CA ILE A 121 6.04 -7.72 -1.30
C ILE A 121 5.96 -8.29 0.12
N SER A 122 4.95 -7.89 0.87
CA SER A 122 4.54 -8.54 2.11
C SER A 122 3.10 -9.04 1.91
N GLU A 123 2.86 -10.33 2.05
CA GLU A 123 1.55 -10.96 1.82
C GLU A 123 0.99 -11.58 3.10
N GLU A 124 -0.27 -11.24 3.39
CA GLU A 124 -0.93 -11.56 4.66
C GLU A 124 -1.68 -12.89 4.66
N THR A 125 -2.16 -13.37 3.51
CA THR A 125 -3.08 -14.52 3.46
C THR A 125 -2.45 -15.80 2.92
N THR A 126 -2.95 -16.95 3.35
CA THR A 126 -2.60 -18.26 2.76
C THR A 126 -2.83 -18.30 1.24
N THR A 127 -3.91 -17.67 0.74
CA THR A 127 -4.24 -17.66 -0.69
C THR A 127 -3.22 -16.87 -1.51
N GLY A 128 -2.86 -15.66 -1.06
CA GLY A 128 -1.85 -14.86 -1.73
C GLY A 128 -0.46 -15.51 -1.65
N VAL A 129 -0.12 -16.12 -0.51
CA VAL A 129 1.15 -16.88 -0.35
C VAL A 129 1.21 -18.04 -1.35
N HIS A 130 0.12 -18.80 -1.50
CA HIS A 130 0.06 -19.88 -2.47
C HIS A 130 0.21 -19.36 -3.92
N ASN A 131 -0.32 -18.18 -4.22
CA ASN A 131 -0.10 -17.52 -5.51
C ASN A 131 1.37 -17.13 -5.71
N LEU A 132 2.01 -16.51 -4.72
CA LEU A 132 3.44 -16.18 -4.75
C LEU A 132 4.32 -17.41 -4.96
N ALA A 133 4.00 -18.53 -4.30
CA ALA A 133 4.71 -19.79 -4.47
C ALA A 133 4.63 -20.30 -5.92
N LYS A 134 3.44 -20.28 -6.54
CA LYS A 134 3.27 -20.63 -7.96
C LYS A 134 4.06 -19.73 -8.90
N MET A 135 4.06 -18.42 -8.63
CA MET A 135 4.85 -17.46 -9.41
C MET A 135 6.35 -17.72 -9.26
N LEU A 136 6.81 -18.12 -8.07
CA LEU A 136 8.19 -18.49 -7.82
C LEU A 136 8.58 -19.77 -8.57
N GLU A 137 7.75 -20.82 -8.46
CA GLU A 137 7.96 -22.12 -9.15
C GLU A 137 8.02 -21.97 -10.67
N SER A 138 7.23 -21.06 -11.24
CA SER A 138 7.20 -20.76 -12.68
C SER A 138 8.27 -19.76 -13.15
N GLY A 139 9.01 -19.13 -12.22
CA GLY A 139 10.00 -18.08 -12.54
C GLY A 139 9.39 -16.71 -12.91
N GLU A 140 8.10 -16.52 -12.63
CA GLU A 140 7.35 -15.30 -12.91
C GLU A 140 7.45 -14.27 -11.78
N LEU A 141 7.71 -14.68 -10.53
CA LEU A 141 7.89 -13.75 -9.41
C LEU A 141 9.15 -12.89 -9.62
N LYS A 142 8.97 -11.56 -9.74
CA LYS A 142 10.08 -10.65 -10.11
C LYS A 142 10.69 -9.89 -8.94
N VAL A 143 10.07 -9.92 -7.77
CA VAL A 143 10.53 -9.22 -6.57
C VAL A 143 10.49 -10.15 -5.37
N ALA A 144 11.32 -9.87 -4.36
CA ALA A 144 11.31 -10.63 -3.12
C ALA A 144 9.94 -10.52 -2.43
N ALA A 145 9.49 -11.61 -1.80
CA ALA A 145 8.25 -11.63 -1.05
C ALA A 145 8.47 -12.20 0.36
N ILE A 146 7.80 -11.62 1.34
CA ILE A 146 7.71 -12.11 2.72
C ILE A 146 6.31 -12.65 2.92
N ASN A 147 6.24 -13.90 3.33
CA ASN A 147 5.03 -14.53 3.85
C ASN A 147 4.84 -14.05 5.31
N VAL A 148 3.75 -13.33 5.59
CA VAL A 148 3.38 -12.88 6.94
C VAL A 148 2.38 -13.84 7.60
N ASN A 149 1.72 -14.69 6.82
CA ASN A 149 0.75 -15.67 7.31
C ASN A 149 1.39 -16.75 8.19
N ASP A 150 2.64 -17.15 7.90
CA ASP A 150 3.39 -18.21 8.60
C ASP A 150 4.62 -17.67 9.35
#